data_AF-A0A1Y2R9M7-F1
#
_entry.id   AF-A0A1Y2R9M7-F1
#
_cell.length_a   1.000
_cell.length_b   1.000
_cell.length_c   1.000
_cell.angle_alpha   90.00
_cell.angle_beta   90.00
_cell.angle_gamma   90.00
#
_symmetry.space_group_name_H-M   'P 1'
#
loop_
_entity.id
_entity.type
_entity.pdbx_description
1 polymer ?
#
loop_
_entity_poly.entity_id
_entity_poly.type
_entity_poly.pdbx_seq_one_letter_code
_entity_poly.pdbx_strand_id
1 'polypeptide(L)'
;MISYDTVSEAVNGLKKRGFDVDFNLQENCIVCHDDKFHVEDFEIVEVYRFEGNTDPSDEAILYAIQSTNGLSGVLVNGYGISADTMSSEMVKKLSIHKP
;
A
#
# COMPACT_ATOMS: atom_id res chain seq x y z
N MET A 1 -2.90 18.69 2.18
CA MET A 1 -3.07 17.40 1.50
C MET A 1 -1.99 17.36 0.44
N ILE A 2 -0.97 16.51 0.62
CA ILE A 2 0.02 16.33 -0.44
C ILE A 2 -0.67 15.46 -1.48
N SER A 3 -0.65 15.89 -2.74
CA SER A 3 -1.16 15.11 -3.86
C SER A 3 0.02 14.89 -4.79
N TYR A 4 0.18 13.66 -5.24
CA TYR A 4 1.22 13.30 -6.19
C TYR A 4 0.56 13.00 -7.52
N ASP A 5 1.21 13.39 -8.61
CA ASP A 5 0.71 13.13 -9.97
C ASP A 5 0.96 11.66 -10.35
N THR A 6 2.04 11.07 -9.84
CA THR A 6 2.43 9.70 -10.17
C THR A 6 2.78 8.88 -8.94
N VAL A 7 2.63 7.55 -9.04
CA VAL A 7 3.03 6.59 -8.00
C VAL A 7 4.51 6.81 -7.61
N SER A 8 5.38 6.98 -8.61
CA SER A 8 6.81 7.21 -8.41
C SER A 8 7.10 8.45 -7.58
N GLU A 9 6.38 9.55 -7.81
CA GLU A 9 6.53 10.77 -6.99
C GLU A 9 6.06 10.55 -5.56
N ALA A 10 4.94 9.85 -5.37
CA ALA A 10 4.43 9.55 -4.04
C ALA A 10 5.37 8.67 -3.23
N VAL A 11 5.88 7.59 -3.84
CA VAL A 11 6.91 6.75 -3.22
C VAL A 11 8.10 7.61 -2.81
N ASN A 12 8.62 8.43 -3.71
CA ASN A 12 9.80 9.23 -3.42
C ASN A 12 9.55 10.30 -2.33
N GLY A 13 8.36 10.90 -2.32
CA GLY A 13 7.94 11.84 -1.29
C GLY A 13 7.79 11.18 0.09
N LEU A 14 7.22 9.97 0.14
CA LEU A 14 7.09 9.18 1.36
C LEU A 14 8.45 8.69 1.87
N LYS A 15 9.36 8.25 0.98
CA LYS A 15 10.75 7.93 1.34
C LYS A 15 11.44 9.10 2.04
N LYS A 16 11.29 10.32 1.51
CA LYS A 16 11.82 11.54 2.15
C LYS A 16 11.21 11.85 3.52
N ARG A 17 10.00 11.34 3.81
CA ARG A 17 9.32 11.47 5.10
C ARG A 17 9.68 10.34 6.08
N GLY A 18 10.49 9.38 5.68
CA GLY A 18 10.94 8.24 6.51
C GLY A 18 10.26 6.91 6.18
N PHE A 19 9.41 6.85 5.16
CA PHE A 19 8.82 5.60 4.66
C PHE A 19 9.75 4.98 3.60
N ASP A 20 10.93 4.52 4.03
CA ASP A 20 11.94 3.96 3.12
C ASP A 20 11.73 2.47 2.82
N VAL A 21 10.91 1.80 3.63
CA VAL A 21 10.62 0.37 3.47
C VAL A 21 9.64 0.14 2.32
N ASP A 22 9.95 -0.85 1.48
CA ASP A 22 9.03 -1.36 0.47
C ASP A 22 8.32 -2.61 1.00
N PHE A 23 7.01 -2.50 1.19
CA PHE A 23 6.18 -3.63 1.59
C PHE A 23 5.62 -4.28 0.34
N ASN A 24 5.75 -5.61 0.29
CA ASN A 24 5.17 -6.43 -0.75
C ASN A 24 3.92 -7.13 -0.22
N LEU A 25 2.91 -7.19 -1.07
CA LEU A 25 1.63 -7.79 -0.75
C LEU A 25 1.69 -9.31 -0.94
N GLN A 26 1.22 -10.06 0.04
CA GLN A 26 0.96 -11.50 -0.08
C GLN A 26 -0.51 -11.82 0.23
N GLU A 27 -0.91 -13.08 -0.02
CA GLU A 27 -2.29 -13.58 0.13
C GLU A 27 -2.95 -13.19 1.47
N ASN A 28 -2.19 -13.16 2.57
CA ASN A 28 -2.74 -12.91 3.92
C ASN A 28 -1.99 -11.86 4.75
N CYS A 29 -0.86 -11.34 4.26
CA CYS A 29 0.02 -10.47 5.01
C CYS A 29 0.81 -9.57 4.06
N ILE A 30 1.41 -8.51 4.59
CA ILE A 30 2.48 -7.82 3.88
C ILE A 30 3.82 -8.38 4.32
N VAL A 31 4.77 -8.43 3.41
CA VAL A 31 6.13 -8.88 3.67
C VAL A 31 7.10 -7.76 3.40
N CYS A 32 8.07 -7.58 4.30
CA CYS A 32 9.18 -6.68 4.10
C CYS A 32 10.47 -7.49 4.32
N HIS A 33 11.29 -7.57 3.28
CA HIS A 33 12.46 -8.45 3.27
C HIS A 33 12.10 -9.90 3.63
N ASP A 34 12.35 -10.31 4.87
CA ASP A 34 12.10 -11.65 5.41
C ASP A 34 10.95 -11.68 6.45
N ASP A 35 10.56 -10.51 6.96
CA ASP A 35 9.52 -10.37 7.98
C ASP A 35 8.12 -10.32 7.36
N LYS A 36 7.17 -10.98 8.04
CA LYS A 36 5.76 -11.03 7.64
C LYS A 36 4.92 -10.28 8.68
N PHE A 37 4.13 -9.32 8.21
CA PHE A 37 3.26 -8.50 9.04
C PHE A 37 1.80 -8.77 8.64
N HIS A 38 1.01 -9.25 9.59
CA HIS A 38 -0.42 -9.44 9.37
C HIS A 38 -1.17 -8.12 9.50
N VAL A 39 -2.46 -8.11 9.16
CA VAL A 39 -3.33 -6.93 9.22
C VAL A 39 -3.39 -6.23 10.58
N GLU A 40 -2.96 -6.91 11.64
CA GLU A 40 -2.89 -6.40 13.02
C GLU A 40 -1.51 -5.83 13.37
N ASP A 41 -0.46 -6.24 12.65
CA ASP A 41 0.94 -5.82 12.87
C ASP A 41 1.28 -4.49 12.18
N PHE A 42 0.32 -3.91 11.45
CA PHE A 42 0.49 -2.64 10.77
C PHE A 42 -0.80 -1.82 10.66
N GLU A 43 -0.61 -0.52 10.48
CA GLU A 43 -1.65 0.46 10.27
C GLU A 43 -1.37 1.27 9.01
N ILE A 44 -2.45 1.61 8.30
CA ILE A 44 -2.40 2.43 7.10
C ILE A 44 -2.54 3.88 7.55
N VAL A 45 -1.49 4.65 7.34
CA VAL A 45 -1.42 6.05 7.76
C VAL A 45 -1.93 6.98 6.66
N GLU A 46 -1.60 6.70 5.40
CA GLU A 46 -2.03 7.50 4.25
C GLU A 46 -2.35 6.60 3.06
N VAL A 47 -3.29 7.03 2.22
CA VAL A 47 -3.71 6.31 1.01
C VAL A 47 -3.74 7.26 -0.16
N TYR A 48 -3.10 6.85 -1.25
CA TYR A 48 -3.00 7.61 -2.49
C TYR A 48 -3.49 6.74 -3.64
N ARG A 49 -4.62 7.11 -4.23
CA ARG A 49 -5.16 6.42 -5.41
C ARG A 49 -4.75 7.19 -6.66
N PHE A 50 -4.17 6.46 -7.59
CA PHE A 50 -3.78 6.93 -8.91
C PHE A 50 -4.70 6.28 -9.91
N GLU A 51 -5.50 7.11 -10.58
CA GLU A 51 -6.32 6.70 -11.70
C GLU A 51 -5.44 6.82 -12.93
N GLY A 52 -5.03 5.69 -13.51
CA GLY A 52 -4.15 5.70 -14.67
C GLY A 52 -4.78 6.50 -15.81
N ASN A 53 -4.03 7.45 -16.38
CA ASN A 53 -4.52 8.35 -17.42
C ASN A 53 -4.91 7.63 -18.74
N THR A 54 -4.52 6.36 -18.90
CA THR A 54 -4.58 5.67 -20.20
C THR A 54 -5.46 4.42 -20.18
N ASP A 55 -5.56 3.73 -19.04
CA ASP A 55 -6.34 2.49 -18.93
C ASP A 55 -6.94 2.38 -17.52
N PRO A 56 -8.22 2.02 -17.35
CA PRO A 56 -8.79 1.71 -16.03
C PRO A 56 -8.10 0.48 -15.39
N SER A 57 -7.33 -0.29 -16.17
CA SER A 57 -6.49 -1.38 -15.67
C SER A 57 -5.18 -0.88 -15.05
N ASP A 58 -4.83 0.40 -15.24
CA ASP A 58 -3.59 1.03 -14.75
C ASP A 58 -3.85 1.80 -13.43
N GLU A 59 -4.95 1.48 -12.75
CA GLU A 59 -5.25 1.99 -11.42
C GLU A 59 -4.29 1.40 -10.40
N ALA A 60 -3.59 2.28 -9.69
CA ALA A 60 -2.68 1.91 -8.63
C ALA A 60 -3.08 2.62 -7.33
N ILE A 61 -2.99 1.92 -6.21
CA ILE A 61 -3.19 2.49 -4.89
C ILE A 61 -1.91 2.31 -4.09
N LEU A 62 -1.35 3.42 -3.64
CA LEU A 62 -0.22 3.44 -2.73
C LEU A 62 -0.73 3.66 -1.31
N TYR A 63 -0.39 2.73 -0.42
CA TYR A 63 -0.66 2.81 1.00
C TYR A 63 0.64 3.12 1.74
N ALA A 64 0.67 4.19 2.52
CA ALA A 64 1.73 4.44 3.50
C ALA A 64 1.40 3.64 4.76
N ILE A 65 2.28 2.72 5.12
CA ILE A 65 2.05 1.76 6.19
C ILE A 65 3.07 2.00 7.30
N GLN A 66 2.59 1.94 8.54
CA GLN A 66 3.41 1.93 9.73
C GLN A 66 3.16 0.64 10.50
N SER A 67 4.22 -0.14 10.72
CA SER A 67 4.18 -1.32 11.55
C SER A 67 4.23 -0.95 13.03
N THR A 68 3.60 -1.78 13.86
CA THR A 68 3.71 -1.74 15.32
C THR A 68 5.15 -1.86 15.82
N ASN A 69 6.04 -2.47 15.02
CA ASN A 69 7.47 -2.58 15.31
C ASN A 69 8.27 -1.29 15.00
N GLY A 70 7.62 -0.21 14.57
CA GLY A 70 8.25 1.07 14.22
C GLY A 70 8.77 1.17 12.79
N LEU A 71 8.61 0.12 11.98
CA LEU A 71 8.94 0.16 10.56
C LEU A 71 7.91 1.00 9.81
N SER A 72 8.37 1.89 8.94
CA SER A 72 7.51 2.74 8.10
C SER A 72 7.88 2.54 6.65
N GLY A 73 6.88 2.29 5.81
CA GLY A 73 7.08 1.96 4.41
C GLY A 73 5.87 2.23 3.54
N VAL A 74 5.99 1.81 2.28
CA VAL A 74 4.96 1.98 1.27
C VAL A 74 4.57 0.64 0.69
N LEU A 75 3.30 0.47 0.37
CA LEU A 75 2.73 -0.69 -0.30
C LEU A 75 2.02 -0.19 -1.56
N VAL A 76 2.46 -0.65 -2.72
CA VAL A 76 1.80 -0.34 -4.00
C VAL A 76 0.94 -1.53 -4.41
N ASN A 77 -0.36 -1.29 -4.59
CA ASN A 77 -1.32 -2.30 -5.03
C ASN A 77 -1.93 -1.90 -6.37
N GLY A 78 -1.74 -2.72 -7.40
CA GLY A 78 -2.37 -2.55 -8.72
C GLY A 78 -3.69 -3.32 -8.81
N TYR A 79 -4.74 -2.68 -9.31
CA TYR A 79 -6.03 -3.31 -9.57
C TYR A 79 -5.91 -4.23 -10.80
N GLY A 80 -5.56 -5.51 -10.62
CA GLY A 80 -5.54 -6.44 -11.77
C GLY A 80 -5.24 -7.90 -11.50
N ILE A 81 -4.38 -8.23 -10.54
CA ILE A 81 -3.89 -9.63 -10.39
C ILE A 81 -3.98 -10.13 -8.94
N SER A 82 -3.86 -9.25 -7.96
CA SER A 82 -3.70 -9.66 -6.55
C SER A 82 -4.98 -9.62 -5.72
N ALA A 83 -6.08 -9.04 -6.22
CA ALA A 83 -7.33 -8.92 -5.44
C ALA A 83 -8.03 -10.27 -5.22
N ASP A 84 -7.90 -11.21 -6.16
CA ASP A 84 -8.55 -12.53 -6.10
C ASP A 84 -7.84 -13.49 -5.13
N THR A 85 -6.56 -13.25 -4.86
CA THR A 85 -5.70 -14.07 -3.99
C THR A 85 -5.63 -13.55 -2.55
N MET A 86 -6.23 -12.40 -2.25
CA MET A 86 -6.25 -11.86 -0.90
C MET A 86 -7.29 -12.52 -0.01
N SER A 87 -6.92 -12.71 1.25
CA SER A 87 -7.87 -13.07 2.28
C SER A 87 -8.80 -11.93 2.63
N SER A 88 -10.02 -12.29 3.02
CA SER A 88 -11.11 -11.36 3.36
C SER A 88 -10.70 -10.28 4.37
N GLU A 89 -9.79 -10.60 5.30
CA GLU A 89 -9.30 -9.65 6.30
C GLU A 89 -8.42 -8.57 5.69
N MET A 90 -7.51 -8.95 4.79
CA MET A 90 -6.68 -8.01 4.02
C MET A 90 -7.54 -7.13 3.13
N VAL A 91 -8.48 -7.75 2.39
CA VAL A 91 -9.41 -7.02 1.55
C VAL A 91 -10.19 -6.01 2.38
N LYS A 92 -10.68 -6.39 3.56
CA LYS A 92 -11.34 -5.46 4.48
C LYS A 92 -10.40 -4.33 4.91
N LYS A 93 -9.21 -4.63 5.44
CA LYS A 93 -8.26 -3.61 5.90
C LYS A 93 -7.93 -2.58 4.81
N LEU A 94 -7.73 -3.03 3.57
CA LEU A 94 -7.43 -2.18 2.41
C LEU A 94 -8.68 -1.48 1.84
N SER A 95 -9.86 -2.11 1.91
CA SER A 95 -11.14 -1.57 1.40
C SER A 95 -11.85 -0.64 2.37
N ILE A 96 -11.56 -0.70 3.67
CA ILE A 96 -12.14 0.18 4.70
C ILE A 96 -11.80 1.66 4.42
N HIS A 97 -10.83 1.94 3.56
CA HIS A 97 -10.50 3.30 3.10
C HIS A 97 -11.31 3.79 1.89
N LYS A 98 -12.42 3.14 1.53
CA LYS A 98 -13.45 3.77 0.68
C LYS A 98 -14.25 4.77 1.54
N PRO A 99 -14.17 6.10 1.29
CA PRO A 99 -15.16 7.03 1.83
C PRO A 99 -16.56 6.76 1.28
#